data_AF-A0A7C5JMN5-F1
#
_entry.id   AF-A0A7C5JMN5-F1
#
_cell.length_a   1.000
_cell.length_b   1.000
_cell.length_c   1.000
_cell.angle_alpha   90.00
_cell.angle_beta   90.00
_cell.angle_gamma   90.00
#
_symmetry.space_group_name_H-M   'P 1'
#
loop_
_entity.id
_entity.type
_entity.pdbx_description
1 polymer ?
#
loop_
_entity_poly.entity_id
_entity_poly.type
_entity_poly.pdbx_seq_one_letter_code
_entity_poly.pdbx_strand_id
1 'polypeptide(L)'
;MKMPKYLCMIATVFTVISAVQSSVGTESEKPSAGYNVLTEGSVWRVYCVWMPPVQRTEQGLKPLQIWGVIKNSSPYPPGDWMMVDFDDSGWMLWREFHERHTLKVAKRDFSNPRPEDLEDTGIRQYDLDQYGAMRSASVGLRCFRGKFLVENPAVAGELTLNVEFRGGIRAFINGEEILRAFLPSGEITPDTPAEDYPEEAHVKPDGNSWSDGHAQHSMPTDPELIKRYNLRIRNATAKIPSAKLRRGLNVLALEIHRAPHHPKAKNYSNCGLVTLQLECNGKGVSKAGRPPGLQVCAVTHSPELHRGGVTGAGG
;
A
#
# COMPACT_ATOMS: atom_id res chain seq x y z
N MET A 1 51.78 26.87 47.99
CA MET A 1 52.69 26.33 46.98
C MET A 1 52.04 26.49 45.60
N LYS A 2 52.40 27.57 44.91
CA LYS A 2 51.99 27.90 43.53
C LYS A 2 53.29 28.24 42.80
N MET A 3 53.53 27.64 41.64
CA MET A 3 54.59 28.03 40.72
C MET A 3 54.06 28.07 39.28
N PRO A 4 54.71 28.87 38.39
CA PRO A 4 54.02 29.63 37.36
C PRO A 4 54.30 29.14 35.93
N LYS A 5 53.52 29.73 35.02
CA LYS A 5 53.60 29.68 33.55
C LYS A 5 54.89 30.34 33.04
N TYR A 6 55.44 29.89 31.91
CA TYR A 6 55.93 30.63 30.71
C TYR A 6 56.44 29.57 29.69
N LEU A 7 55.81 29.39 28.53
CA LEU A 7 55.96 30.13 27.26
C LEU A 7 57.25 29.76 26.50
N CYS A 8 57.10 28.97 25.42
CA CYS A 8 58.09 28.92 24.33
C CYS A 8 57.32 28.78 23.00
N MET A 9 57.18 29.90 22.28
CA MET A 9 56.69 29.94 20.91
C MET A 9 57.78 29.44 19.97
N ILE A 10 57.46 28.48 19.10
CA ILE A 10 58.25 28.15 17.91
C ILE A 10 57.39 28.52 16.71
N ALA A 11 57.82 29.53 15.96
CA ALA A 11 57.22 29.93 14.69
C ALA A 11 57.84 29.08 13.57
N THR A 12 57.05 28.18 12.98
CA THR A 12 57.45 27.41 11.80
C THR A 12 56.79 28.04 10.57
N VAL A 13 57.62 28.65 9.70
CA VAL A 13 57.20 29.15 8.40
C VAL A 13 57.13 27.96 7.44
N PHE A 14 55.91 27.53 7.11
CA PHE A 14 55.67 26.57 6.03
C PHE A 14 55.38 27.33 4.73
N THR A 15 56.28 27.20 3.75
CA THR A 15 56.05 27.62 2.38
C THR A 15 55.06 26.65 1.73
N VAL A 16 53.82 27.11 1.52
CA VAL A 16 52.79 26.36 0.78
C VAL A 16 53.06 26.52 -0.71
N ILE A 17 53.51 25.46 -1.36
CA ILE A 17 53.55 25.34 -2.82
C ILE A 17 52.14 24.95 -3.27
N SER A 18 51.38 25.91 -3.77
CA SER A 18 50.08 25.66 -4.39
C SER A 18 50.29 24.99 -5.75
N ALA A 19 50.10 23.68 -5.82
CA ALA A 19 49.93 22.98 -7.08
C ALA A 19 48.53 23.32 -7.64
N VAL A 20 48.50 24.02 -8.78
CA VAL A 20 47.28 24.22 -9.55
C VAL A 20 46.89 22.86 -10.16
N GLN A 21 46.01 22.14 -9.47
CA GLN A 21 45.35 20.97 -10.05
C GLN A 21 44.27 21.47 -11.02
N SER A 22 44.48 21.23 -12.30
CA SER A 22 43.47 21.35 -13.34
C SER A 22 42.35 20.36 -13.01
N SER A 23 41.26 20.84 -12.40
CA SER A 23 40.06 20.03 -12.20
C SER A 23 39.48 19.74 -13.57
N VAL A 24 39.68 18.52 -14.07
CA VAL A 24 38.85 17.95 -15.13
C VAL A 24 37.44 17.99 -14.59
N GLY A 25 36.62 18.91 -15.10
CA GLY A 25 35.22 19.03 -14.72
C GLY A 25 34.52 17.74 -15.08
N THR A 26 34.29 16.88 -14.10
CA THR A 26 33.31 15.81 -14.20
C THR A 26 31.97 16.50 -14.40
N GLU A 27 31.50 16.46 -15.64
CA GLU A 27 30.16 16.85 -16.03
C GLU A 27 29.18 16.16 -15.07
N SER A 28 28.49 16.95 -14.26
CA SER A 28 27.54 16.45 -13.27
C SER A 28 26.46 15.66 -14.01
N GLU A 29 26.57 14.34 -14.01
CA GLU A 29 25.60 13.43 -14.63
C GLU A 29 24.21 13.81 -14.10
N LYS A 30 23.34 14.27 -14.99
CA LYS A 30 21.99 14.69 -14.64
C LYS A 30 21.31 13.51 -13.92
N PRO A 31 20.66 13.73 -12.75
CA PRO A 31 20.05 12.64 -12.02
C PRO A 31 19.14 11.84 -12.95
N SER A 32 19.36 10.53 -13.04
CA SER A 32 18.47 9.67 -13.83
C SER A 32 17.05 9.84 -13.31
N ALA A 33 16.10 10.09 -14.23
CA ALA A 33 14.70 10.08 -13.89
C ALA A 33 14.36 8.75 -13.21
N GLY A 34 13.81 8.81 -12.00
CA GLY A 34 13.46 7.60 -11.25
C GLY A 34 12.48 6.71 -12.01
N TYR A 35 12.50 5.41 -11.73
CA TYR A 35 11.58 4.45 -12.32
C TYR A 35 10.89 3.59 -11.25
N ASN A 36 9.70 3.09 -11.58
CA ASN A 36 8.92 2.22 -10.71
C ASN A 36 9.47 0.78 -10.72
N VAL A 37 9.94 0.30 -9.58
CA VAL A 37 10.37 -1.08 -9.34
C VAL A 37 9.16 -1.97 -9.05
N LEU A 38 8.31 -1.57 -8.09
CA LEU A 38 7.06 -2.24 -7.76
C LEU A 38 5.92 -1.22 -7.77
N THR A 39 4.74 -1.68 -8.16
CA THR A 39 3.49 -0.91 -8.15
C THR A 39 2.33 -1.77 -7.66
N GLU A 40 1.15 -1.17 -7.46
CA GLU A 40 -0.10 -1.92 -7.26
C GLU A 40 -0.37 -2.96 -8.38
N GLY A 41 0.07 -2.70 -9.61
CA GLY A 41 -0.07 -3.63 -10.75
C GLY A 41 0.98 -4.75 -10.81
N SER A 42 1.94 -4.77 -9.88
CA SER A 42 2.94 -5.84 -9.78
C SER A 42 2.33 -7.14 -9.25
N VAL A 43 3.08 -8.24 -9.28
CA VAL A 43 2.60 -9.51 -8.73
C VAL A 43 2.82 -9.50 -7.22
N TRP A 44 1.72 -9.56 -6.47
CA TRP A 44 1.74 -9.63 -5.01
C TRP A 44 1.17 -10.96 -4.53
N ARG A 45 1.74 -11.48 -3.45
CA ARG A 45 1.09 -12.51 -2.63
C ARG A 45 0.37 -11.83 -1.48
N VAL A 46 -0.86 -12.25 -1.22
CA VAL A 46 -1.68 -11.70 -0.14
C VAL A 46 -2.15 -12.79 0.80
N TYR A 47 -2.08 -12.48 2.09
CA TYR A 47 -2.73 -13.23 3.16
C TYR A 47 -3.70 -12.30 3.87
N CYS A 48 -4.93 -12.75 4.06
CA CYS A 48 -5.97 -11.98 4.74
C CYS A 48 -6.32 -12.66 6.05
N VAL A 49 -6.25 -11.93 7.16
CA VAL A 49 -6.82 -12.38 8.42
C VAL A 49 -8.22 -11.80 8.55
N TRP A 50 -9.17 -12.71 8.67
CA TRP A 50 -10.54 -12.41 8.96
C TRP A 50 -10.68 -12.31 10.48
N MET A 51 -11.24 -11.23 11.00
CA MET A 51 -11.49 -11.02 12.44
C MET A 51 -12.87 -10.38 12.64
N PRO A 52 -13.54 -10.63 13.77
CA PRO A 52 -14.75 -9.89 14.13
C PRO A 52 -14.52 -8.37 14.00
N PRO A 53 -15.40 -7.61 13.34
CA PRO A 53 -15.28 -6.15 13.29
C PRO A 53 -15.32 -5.58 14.69
N VAL A 54 -14.57 -4.51 14.92
CA VAL A 54 -14.53 -3.82 16.22
C VAL A 54 -14.90 -2.36 16.03
N GLN A 55 -15.50 -1.79 17.06
CA GLN A 55 -15.79 -0.36 17.18
C GLN A 55 -15.11 0.16 18.45
N ARG A 56 -14.59 1.39 18.39
CA ARG A 56 -14.11 2.08 19.58
C ARG A 56 -15.28 2.72 20.34
N THR A 57 -15.28 2.54 21.64
CA THR A 57 -16.23 3.13 22.59
C THR A 57 -15.46 3.77 23.75
N GLU A 58 -16.13 4.55 24.58
CA GLU A 58 -15.55 5.10 25.82
C GLU A 58 -15.00 4.00 26.75
N GLN A 59 -15.58 2.80 26.68
CA GLN A 59 -15.15 1.63 27.46
C GLN A 59 -14.07 0.79 26.76
N GLY A 60 -13.50 1.28 25.66
CA GLY A 60 -12.52 0.56 24.84
C GLY A 60 -13.12 -0.08 23.58
N LEU A 61 -12.40 -1.03 23.00
CA LEU A 61 -12.81 -1.72 21.78
C LEU A 61 -13.89 -2.76 22.09
N LYS A 62 -14.96 -2.77 21.30
CA LYS A 62 -16.02 -3.78 21.38
C LYS A 62 -16.27 -4.41 20.02
N PRO A 63 -16.58 -5.72 19.96
CA PRO A 63 -17.03 -6.36 18.74
C PRO A 63 -18.29 -5.66 18.19
N LEU A 64 -18.29 -5.36 16.90
CA LEU A 64 -19.41 -4.75 16.21
C LEU A 64 -20.39 -5.84 15.74
N GLN A 65 -21.63 -5.74 16.19
CA GLN A 65 -22.69 -6.67 15.80
C GLN A 65 -23.27 -6.23 14.46
N ILE A 66 -22.84 -6.89 13.38
CA ILE A 66 -23.40 -6.74 12.03
C ILE A 66 -23.87 -8.12 11.59
N TRP A 67 -24.98 -8.19 10.86
CA TRP A 67 -25.42 -9.44 10.27
C TRP A 67 -24.38 -9.98 9.27
N GLY A 68 -24.11 -11.29 9.29
CA GLY A 68 -23.23 -11.97 8.34
C GLY A 68 -21.71 -11.84 8.59
N VAL A 69 -21.27 -11.17 9.66
CA VAL A 69 -19.84 -11.11 10.00
C VAL A 69 -19.37 -12.33 10.76
N ILE A 70 -18.08 -12.63 10.65
CA ILE A 70 -17.48 -13.76 11.35
C ILE A 70 -17.45 -13.49 12.86
N LYS A 71 -17.51 -14.57 13.65
CA LYS A 71 -17.41 -14.50 15.12
C LYS A 71 -16.03 -14.86 15.66
N ASN A 72 -15.24 -15.58 14.87
CA ASN A 72 -13.91 -16.07 15.24
C ASN A 72 -12.89 -15.59 14.22
N SER A 73 -11.68 -15.28 14.68
CA SER A 73 -10.58 -14.92 13.80
C SER A 73 -10.08 -16.14 13.01
N SER A 74 -9.68 -15.94 11.76
CA SER A 74 -8.91 -16.93 11.01
C SER A 74 -7.47 -17.00 11.53
N PRO A 75 -6.68 -18.03 11.17
CA PRO A 75 -5.27 -18.10 11.57
C PRO A 75 -4.47 -16.86 11.13
N TYR A 76 -3.55 -16.41 11.99
CA TYR A 76 -2.59 -15.35 11.69
C TYR A 76 -1.52 -15.84 10.69
N PRO A 77 -0.85 -14.94 9.94
CA PRO A 77 0.29 -15.34 9.12
C PRO A 77 1.43 -15.91 9.99
N PRO A 78 2.26 -16.83 9.46
CA PRO A 78 3.46 -17.31 10.16
C PRO A 78 4.38 -16.14 10.57
N GLY A 79 5.00 -16.17 11.74
CA GLY A 79 5.76 -15.02 12.26
C GLY A 79 6.95 -14.56 11.40
N ASP A 80 7.45 -15.42 10.53
CA ASP A 80 8.58 -15.20 9.62
C ASP A 80 8.15 -14.85 8.18
N TRP A 81 6.86 -14.59 7.93
CA TRP A 81 6.32 -14.37 6.58
C TRP A 81 6.98 -13.22 5.80
N MET A 82 7.60 -12.27 6.51
CA MET A 82 8.29 -11.09 5.97
C MET A 82 9.73 -11.38 5.52
N MET A 83 10.30 -12.51 5.93
CA MET A 83 11.65 -12.94 5.57
C MET A 83 11.71 -13.30 4.09
N VAL A 84 12.90 -13.27 3.48
CA VAL A 84 13.01 -13.41 2.02
C VAL A 84 12.84 -14.85 1.53
N ASP A 85 13.19 -15.78 2.41
CA ASP A 85 13.21 -17.22 2.25
C ASP A 85 11.85 -17.87 2.61
N PHE A 86 10.90 -17.08 3.13
CA PHE A 86 9.54 -17.54 3.36
C PHE A 86 8.86 -17.99 2.05
N ASP A 87 8.28 -19.19 2.10
CA ASP A 87 7.48 -19.76 1.02
C ASP A 87 6.04 -19.23 1.05
N ASP A 88 5.77 -18.28 0.16
CA ASP A 88 4.45 -17.68 -0.06
C ASP A 88 3.70 -18.31 -1.25
N SER A 89 4.13 -19.46 -1.74
CA SER A 89 3.52 -20.12 -2.90
C SER A 89 2.03 -20.46 -2.67
N GLY A 90 1.67 -20.80 -1.45
CA GLY A 90 0.30 -21.08 -1.00
C GLY A 90 -0.56 -19.83 -0.75
N TRP A 91 0.02 -18.63 -0.78
CA TRP A 91 -0.74 -17.39 -0.59
C TRP A 91 -1.49 -17.00 -1.86
N MET A 92 -2.61 -16.31 -1.71
CA MET A 92 -3.41 -15.87 -2.85
C MET A 92 -2.61 -14.88 -3.70
N LEU A 93 -2.66 -15.03 -5.02
CA LEU A 93 -2.15 -14.00 -5.92
C LEU A 93 -3.12 -12.83 -5.89
N TRP A 94 -2.59 -11.64 -5.60
CA TRP A 94 -3.34 -10.41 -5.68
C TRP A 94 -2.90 -9.62 -6.90
N ARG A 95 -3.91 -9.20 -7.66
CA ARG A 95 -3.78 -8.30 -8.78
C ARG A 95 -5.03 -7.43 -8.76
N GLU A 96 -4.91 -6.22 -8.24
CA GLU A 96 -5.91 -5.21 -8.51
C GLU A 96 -5.47 -4.41 -9.73
N PHE A 97 -6.41 -4.25 -10.67
CA PHE A 97 -6.29 -3.28 -11.73
C PHE A 97 -6.93 -2.01 -11.21
N HIS A 98 -6.12 -0.97 -11.03
CA HIS A 98 -6.62 0.34 -10.67
C HIS A 98 -6.20 1.32 -11.75
N GLU A 99 -7.18 1.96 -12.35
CA GLU A 99 -6.92 3.13 -13.16
C GLU A 99 -6.97 4.36 -12.25
N ARG A 100 -5.96 5.22 -12.33
CA ARG A 100 -5.95 6.47 -11.58
C ARG A 100 -6.81 7.47 -12.32
N HIS A 101 -7.98 7.77 -11.77
CA HIS A 101 -8.87 8.76 -12.35
C HIS A 101 -9.20 9.86 -11.36
N THR A 102 -9.46 11.03 -11.93
CA THR A 102 -10.14 12.13 -11.28
C THR A 102 -11.65 12.01 -11.53
N LEU A 103 -12.45 12.43 -10.56
CA LEU A 103 -13.90 12.51 -10.70
C LEU A 103 -14.22 13.46 -11.85
N LYS A 104 -14.97 12.96 -12.81
CA LYS A 104 -15.57 13.76 -13.87
C LYS A 104 -17.07 13.89 -13.63
N VAL A 105 -17.57 15.12 -13.60
CA VAL A 105 -19.00 15.41 -13.37
C VAL A 105 -19.62 16.06 -14.59
N ALA A 106 -20.88 15.73 -14.89
CA ALA A 106 -21.58 16.37 -16.00
C ALA A 106 -21.80 17.85 -15.71
N LYS A 107 -21.55 18.71 -16.69
CA LYS A 107 -21.80 20.16 -16.58
C LYS A 107 -23.29 20.52 -16.45
N ARG A 108 -24.17 19.59 -16.80
CA ARG A 108 -25.63 19.73 -16.79
C ARG A 108 -26.26 18.41 -16.37
N ASP A 109 -27.49 18.48 -15.87
CA ASP A 109 -28.29 17.30 -15.51
C ASP A 109 -28.75 16.58 -16.79
N PHE A 110 -27.86 15.77 -17.35
CA PHE A 110 -28.17 14.83 -18.41
C PHE A 110 -28.32 13.44 -17.81
N SER A 111 -29.35 12.70 -18.20
CA SER A 111 -29.53 11.31 -17.79
C SER A 111 -28.42 10.37 -18.28
N ASN A 112 -27.66 10.77 -19.31
CA ASN A 112 -26.51 10.04 -19.84
C ASN A 112 -25.51 10.99 -20.53
N PRO A 113 -24.66 11.70 -19.78
CA PRO A 113 -23.68 12.64 -20.35
C PRO A 113 -22.63 11.90 -21.18
N ARG A 114 -22.22 12.48 -22.32
CA ARG A 114 -21.10 11.92 -23.08
C ARG A 114 -19.78 12.28 -22.39
N PRO A 115 -18.69 11.52 -22.61
CA PRO A 115 -17.39 11.80 -21.98
C PRO A 115 -16.89 13.25 -22.15
N GLU A 116 -17.15 13.87 -23.30
CA GLU A 116 -16.80 15.27 -23.59
C GLU A 116 -17.65 16.31 -22.83
N ASP A 117 -18.81 15.90 -22.33
CA ASP A 117 -19.71 16.76 -21.54
C ASP A 117 -19.34 16.74 -20.03
N LEU A 118 -18.36 15.91 -19.65
CA LEU A 118 -17.87 15.80 -18.28
C LEU A 118 -16.71 16.75 -18.02
N GLU A 119 -16.77 17.44 -16.89
CA GLU A 119 -15.69 18.29 -16.39
C GLU A 119 -14.88 17.55 -15.32
N ASP A 120 -13.56 17.59 -15.47
CA ASP A 120 -12.64 17.08 -14.47
C ASP A 120 -12.64 18.01 -13.26
N THR A 121 -13.07 17.50 -12.12
CA THR A 121 -13.13 18.27 -10.87
C THR A 121 -11.77 18.43 -10.19
N GLY A 122 -10.74 17.71 -10.65
CA GLY A 122 -9.46 17.56 -9.98
C GLY A 122 -9.51 16.72 -8.69
N ILE A 123 -10.70 16.30 -8.26
CA ILE A 123 -10.88 15.47 -7.08
C ILE A 123 -10.53 14.04 -7.46
N ARG A 124 -9.56 13.45 -6.75
CA ARG A 124 -9.21 12.05 -6.98
C ARG A 124 -10.39 11.14 -6.63
N GLN A 125 -10.74 10.25 -7.55
CA GLN A 125 -11.78 9.25 -7.34
C GLN A 125 -11.14 7.87 -7.38
N TYR A 126 -11.44 7.08 -6.36
CA TYR A 126 -11.05 5.69 -6.26
C TYR A 126 -12.24 4.77 -6.55
N ASP A 127 -11.99 3.53 -6.94
CA ASP A 127 -13.05 2.54 -7.17
C ASP A 127 -13.77 2.13 -5.88
N LEU A 128 -14.97 1.55 -6.00
CA LEU A 128 -15.75 1.05 -4.86
C LEU A 128 -14.95 0.08 -3.98
N ASP A 129 -14.14 -0.78 -4.61
CA ASP A 129 -13.25 -1.71 -3.93
C ASP A 129 -12.15 -0.99 -3.14
N GLN A 130 -11.56 0.07 -3.71
CA GLN A 130 -10.55 0.89 -3.07
C GLN A 130 -11.11 1.68 -1.89
N TYR A 131 -12.37 2.13 -1.96
CA TYR A 131 -13.09 2.70 -0.82
C TYR A 131 -13.60 1.65 0.18
N GLY A 132 -13.50 0.36 -0.15
CA GLY A 132 -13.91 -0.73 0.73
C GLY A 132 -15.38 -1.07 0.74
N ALA A 133 -16.18 -0.53 -0.19
CA ALA A 133 -17.62 -0.79 -0.27
C ALA A 133 -17.94 -2.25 -0.67
N MET A 134 -17.05 -2.88 -1.43
CA MET A 134 -17.20 -4.27 -1.90
C MET A 134 -16.37 -5.27 -1.06
N ARG A 135 -15.83 -4.82 0.08
CA ARG A 135 -14.96 -5.62 0.94
C ARG A 135 -15.61 -5.81 2.30
N SER A 136 -15.51 -7.04 2.84
CA SER A 136 -16.09 -7.36 4.14
C SER A 136 -15.46 -6.54 5.28
N ALA A 137 -16.31 -6.05 6.18
CA ALA A 137 -15.92 -5.46 7.46
C ALA A 137 -15.07 -6.42 8.34
N SER A 138 -15.15 -7.73 8.06
CA SER A 138 -14.40 -8.75 8.78
C SER A 138 -12.92 -8.84 8.38
N VAL A 139 -12.43 -8.09 7.40
CA VAL A 139 -10.99 -8.08 7.10
C VAL A 139 -10.28 -7.24 8.16
N GLY A 140 -9.56 -7.90 9.08
CA GLY A 140 -8.86 -7.27 10.20
C GLY A 140 -7.39 -6.94 9.91
N LEU A 141 -6.74 -7.80 9.13
CA LEU A 141 -5.33 -7.64 8.73
C LEU A 141 -5.15 -8.10 7.28
N ARG A 142 -4.34 -7.37 6.51
CA ARG A 142 -3.87 -7.79 5.19
C ARG A 142 -2.36 -7.73 5.13
N CYS A 143 -1.75 -8.86 4.76
CA CYS A 143 -0.32 -9.00 4.58
C CYS A 143 -0.03 -9.12 3.09
N PHE A 144 0.78 -8.21 2.56
CA PHE A 144 1.19 -8.20 1.16
C PHE A 144 2.68 -8.50 1.06
N ARG A 145 3.07 -9.32 0.08
CA ARG A 145 4.47 -9.64 -0.19
C ARG A 145 4.80 -9.45 -1.67
N GLY A 146 5.76 -8.57 -1.92
CA GLY A 146 6.26 -8.21 -3.25
C GLY A 146 7.75 -8.46 -3.32
N LYS A 147 8.22 -8.96 -4.46
CA LYS A 147 9.62 -9.38 -4.66
C LYS A 147 10.30 -8.52 -5.72
N PHE A 148 11.54 -8.14 -5.47
CA PHE A 148 12.37 -7.40 -6.42
C PHE A 148 13.84 -7.84 -6.33
N LEU A 149 14.61 -7.61 -7.38
CA LEU A 149 16.02 -7.95 -7.48
C LEU A 149 16.87 -6.69 -7.37
N VAL A 150 17.98 -6.80 -6.65
CA VAL A 150 19.02 -5.76 -6.55
C VAL A 150 20.35 -6.40 -6.94
N GLU A 151 20.92 -6.02 -8.08
CA GLU A 151 22.18 -6.57 -8.59
C GLU A 151 23.37 -6.16 -7.73
N ASN A 152 23.40 -4.89 -7.30
CA ASN A 152 24.41 -4.33 -6.43
C ASN A 152 23.81 -3.17 -5.60
N PRO A 153 23.62 -3.35 -4.28
CA PRO A 153 23.08 -2.30 -3.42
C PRO A 153 23.85 -0.97 -3.44
N ALA A 154 25.16 -1.01 -3.74
CA ALA A 154 26.00 0.19 -3.78
C ALA A 154 25.64 1.16 -4.94
N VAL A 155 24.97 0.66 -5.99
CA VAL A 155 24.57 1.47 -7.16
C VAL A 155 23.05 1.56 -7.34
N ALA A 156 22.29 0.98 -6.40
CA ALA A 156 20.83 0.99 -6.41
C ALA A 156 20.25 2.40 -6.24
N GLY A 157 21.05 3.37 -5.78
CA GLY A 157 20.59 4.72 -5.50
C GLY A 157 19.60 4.74 -4.32
N GLU A 158 18.78 5.78 -4.30
CA GLU A 158 17.70 5.91 -3.33
C GLU A 158 16.46 5.17 -3.82
N LEU A 159 15.92 4.32 -2.95
CA LEU A 159 14.61 3.70 -3.14
C LEU A 159 13.59 4.40 -2.23
N THR A 160 12.46 4.79 -2.80
CA THR A 160 11.36 5.44 -2.06
C THR A 160 10.08 4.65 -2.21
N LEU A 161 9.50 4.26 -1.07
CA LEU A 161 8.19 3.66 -0.97
C LEU A 161 7.16 4.75 -0.74
N ASN A 162 6.18 4.87 -1.64
CA ASN A 162 4.98 5.69 -1.49
C ASN A 162 3.76 4.77 -1.45
N VAL A 163 2.91 4.90 -0.44
CA VAL A 163 1.73 4.03 -0.28
C VAL A 163 0.50 4.84 0.10
N GLU A 164 -0.63 4.42 -0.45
CA GLU A 164 -1.95 4.84 0.01
C GLU A 164 -2.74 3.62 0.49
N PHE A 165 -3.44 3.77 1.60
CA PHE A 165 -4.08 2.65 2.29
C PHE A 165 -5.26 3.09 3.15
N ARG A 166 -6.09 2.12 3.53
CA ARG A 166 -7.11 2.22 4.57
C ARG A 166 -6.64 1.48 5.82
N GLY A 167 -6.80 2.10 6.98
CA GLY A 167 -6.36 1.58 8.26
C GLY A 167 -4.98 2.11 8.65
N GLY A 168 -4.14 1.25 9.22
CA GLY A 168 -2.79 1.55 9.68
C GLY A 168 -1.80 0.60 9.01
N ILE A 169 -0.55 1.00 8.86
CA ILE A 169 0.43 0.22 8.08
C ILE A 169 1.76 0.07 8.80
N ARG A 170 2.36 -1.11 8.62
CA ARG A 170 3.81 -1.33 8.73
C ARG A 170 4.34 -1.80 7.38
N ALA A 171 5.54 -1.35 7.02
CA ALA A 171 6.25 -1.88 5.86
C ALA A 171 7.64 -2.37 6.29
N PHE A 172 8.09 -3.43 5.61
CA PHE A 172 9.33 -4.12 5.94
C PHE A 172 10.13 -4.40 4.68
N ILE A 173 11.45 -4.37 4.83
CA ILE A 173 12.39 -4.85 3.84
C ILE A 173 13.15 -6.02 4.45
N ASN A 174 13.01 -7.19 3.83
CA ASN A 174 13.72 -8.40 4.24
C ASN A 174 13.52 -8.76 5.73
N GLY A 175 12.31 -8.54 6.26
CA GLY A 175 11.96 -8.79 7.67
C GLY A 175 12.19 -7.60 8.60
N GLU A 176 12.88 -6.54 8.17
CA GLU A 176 13.11 -5.37 9.01
C GLU A 176 12.14 -4.23 8.73
N GLU A 177 11.54 -3.67 9.79
CA GLU A 177 10.62 -2.54 9.68
C GLU A 177 11.31 -1.29 9.14
N ILE A 178 10.65 -0.61 8.19
CA ILE A 178 11.12 0.64 7.57
C ILE A 178 10.09 1.78 7.66
N LEU A 179 8.83 1.45 7.94
CA LEU A 179 7.72 2.39 8.01
C LEU A 179 6.68 1.88 9.00
N ARG A 180 6.14 2.80 9.81
CA ARG A 180 4.94 2.61 10.61
C ARG A 180 4.12 3.89 10.56
N ALA A 181 2.84 3.80 10.21
CA ALA A 181 1.95 4.95 10.17
C ALA A 181 0.52 4.59 10.59
N PHE A 182 -0.12 5.51 11.32
CA PHE A 182 -1.49 5.38 11.84
C PHE A 182 -1.72 4.14 12.70
N LEU A 183 -0.71 3.75 13.47
CA LEU A 183 -0.70 2.66 14.42
C LEU A 183 -0.16 3.18 15.75
N PRO A 184 -0.58 2.60 16.88
CA PRO A 184 -0.08 3.01 18.19
C PRO A 184 1.44 2.81 18.30
N SER A 185 2.07 3.57 19.20
CA SER A 185 3.45 3.29 19.61
C SER A 185 3.52 1.97 20.39
N GLY A 186 4.67 1.30 20.34
CA GLY A 186 4.92 0.08 21.12
C GLY A 186 4.78 -1.20 20.31
N GLU A 187 4.43 -2.29 21.00
CA GLU A 187 4.22 -3.60 20.38
C GLU A 187 2.98 -3.60 19.49
N ILE A 188 3.11 -4.16 18.29
CA ILE A 188 2.03 -4.33 17.34
C ILE A 188 1.80 -5.83 17.15
N THR A 189 0.63 -6.30 17.56
CA THR A 189 0.15 -7.66 17.34
C THR A 189 -0.83 -7.69 16.16
N PRO A 190 -1.15 -8.86 15.58
CA PRO A 190 -2.16 -8.97 14.53
C PRO A 190 -3.53 -8.35 14.88
N ASP A 191 -3.91 -8.30 16.15
CA ASP A 191 -5.20 -7.73 16.60
C ASP A 191 -5.13 -6.23 16.91
N THR A 192 -3.96 -5.61 16.80
CA THR A 192 -3.78 -4.19 17.12
C THR A 192 -4.50 -3.33 16.10
N PRO A 193 -5.55 -2.58 16.48
CA PRO A 193 -6.26 -1.74 15.52
C PRO A 193 -5.42 -0.53 15.13
N ALA A 194 -5.69 -0.01 13.94
CA ALA A 194 -5.22 1.30 13.53
C ALA A 194 -5.93 2.43 14.28
N GLU A 195 -5.43 3.65 14.08
CA GLU A 195 -6.11 4.87 14.55
C GLU A 195 -7.48 5.03 13.89
N ASP A 196 -8.42 5.64 14.62
CA ASP A 196 -9.75 5.96 14.10
C ASP A 196 -9.67 7.01 12.99
N TYR A 197 -10.65 7.00 12.09
CA TYR A 197 -10.82 8.07 11.12
C TYR A 197 -11.50 9.29 11.75
N PRO A 198 -11.32 10.49 11.17
CA PRO A 198 -12.09 11.64 11.61
C PRO A 198 -13.59 11.42 11.40
N GLU A 199 -14.41 12.01 12.28
CA GLU A 199 -15.87 11.87 12.30
C GLU A 199 -16.49 12.19 10.94
N GLU A 200 -15.99 13.25 10.28
CA GLU A 200 -16.50 13.68 8.99
C GLU A 200 -16.29 12.67 7.85
N ALA A 201 -15.42 11.68 8.00
CA ALA A 201 -15.29 10.61 7.03
C ALA A 201 -16.52 9.69 7.00
N HIS A 202 -17.38 9.77 8.01
CA HIS A 202 -18.49 8.85 8.24
C HIS A 202 -19.85 9.53 8.37
N VAL A 203 -19.89 10.75 8.88
CA VAL A 203 -21.16 11.47 9.11
C VAL A 203 -21.18 12.81 8.39
N LYS A 204 -22.40 13.20 8.05
CA LYS A 204 -22.76 14.54 7.57
C LYS A 204 -22.75 15.54 8.74
N PRO A 205 -22.73 16.86 8.46
CA PRO A 205 -22.86 17.88 9.50
C PRO A 205 -24.16 17.80 10.32
N ASP A 206 -25.22 17.23 9.75
CA ASP A 206 -26.50 16.97 10.44
C ASP A 206 -26.46 15.73 11.36
N GLY A 207 -25.33 15.01 11.38
CA GLY A 207 -25.13 13.81 12.16
C GLY A 207 -25.62 12.52 11.51
N ASN A 208 -26.24 12.56 10.33
CA ASN A 208 -26.67 11.36 9.61
C ASN A 208 -25.49 10.66 8.92
N SER A 209 -25.63 9.36 8.65
CA SER A 209 -24.60 8.64 7.89
C SER A 209 -24.63 9.03 6.43
N TRP A 210 -23.47 9.03 5.78
CA TRP A 210 -23.41 9.15 4.32
C TRP A 210 -23.98 7.93 3.59
N SER A 211 -24.10 6.77 4.25
CA SER A 211 -24.65 5.56 3.65
C SER A 211 -26.17 5.48 3.69
N ASP A 212 -26.85 6.38 4.41
CA ASP A 212 -28.31 6.38 4.54
C ASP A 212 -28.92 6.91 3.24
N GLY A 213 -29.17 6.00 2.29
CA GLY A 213 -29.89 6.27 1.03
C GLY A 213 -29.11 6.04 -0.26
N HIS A 214 -27.78 5.84 -0.21
CA HIS A 214 -27.02 5.47 -1.41
C HIS A 214 -26.96 3.95 -1.57
N ALA A 215 -27.24 3.47 -2.78
CA ALA A 215 -27.00 2.07 -3.12
C ALA A 215 -25.53 1.77 -2.86
N GLN A 216 -25.24 0.82 -1.97
CA GLN A 216 -23.88 0.36 -1.61
C GLN A 216 -23.05 -0.12 -2.82
N HIS A 217 -23.68 -0.18 -4.00
CA HIS A 217 -23.14 -0.70 -5.25
C HIS A 217 -22.99 0.37 -6.34
N SER A 218 -23.23 1.64 -6.03
CA SER A 218 -23.06 2.74 -6.99
C SER A 218 -21.92 3.64 -6.57
N MET A 219 -21.05 3.98 -7.52
CA MET A 219 -20.00 4.98 -7.31
C MET A 219 -20.62 6.31 -6.90
N PRO A 220 -20.15 6.94 -5.81
CA PRO A 220 -20.62 8.28 -5.47
C PRO A 220 -20.20 9.23 -6.60
N THR A 221 -21.14 10.07 -7.05
CA THR A 221 -20.89 11.11 -8.05
C THR A 221 -20.85 12.50 -7.44
N ASP A 222 -21.30 12.64 -6.18
CA ASP A 222 -21.23 13.87 -5.42
C ASP A 222 -19.77 14.19 -5.03
N PRO A 223 -19.21 15.33 -5.51
CA PRO A 223 -17.87 15.77 -5.16
C PRO A 223 -17.60 15.87 -3.66
N GLU A 224 -18.56 16.33 -2.86
CA GLU A 224 -18.38 16.47 -1.41
C GLU A 224 -18.29 15.11 -0.73
N LEU A 225 -19.17 14.19 -1.13
CA LEU A 225 -19.14 12.79 -0.67
C LEU A 225 -17.80 12.12 -1.00
N ILE A 226 -17.26 12.33 -2.20
CA ILE A 226 -15.94 11.78 -2.59
C ILE A 226 -14.82 12.38 -1.74
N LYS A 227 -14.81 13.70 -1.52
CA LYS A 227 -13.81 14.34 -0.65
C LYS A 227 -13.81 13.73 0.76
N ARG A 228 -15.00 13.45 1.31
CA ARG A 228 -15.15 12.81 2.63
C ARG A 228 -14.69 11.35 2.60
N TYR A 229 -14.99 10.60 1.54
CA TYR A 229 -14.49 9.24 1.37
C TYR A 229 -12.96 9.20 1.29
N ASN A 230 -12.34 10.19 0.65
CA ASN A 230 -10.90 10.32 0.55
C ASN A 230 -10.22 10.54 1.92
N LEU A 231 -10.92 11.03 2.94
CA LEU A 231 -10.38 11.11 4.31
C LEU A 231 -10.06 9.73 4.91
N ARG A 232 -10.61 8.65 4.34
CA ARG A 232 -10.27 7.27 4.72
C ARG A 232 -9.02 6.74 4.04
N ILE A 233 -8.54 7.43 3.00
CA ILE A 233 -7.35 7.08 2.25
C ILE A 233 -6.16 7.81 2.87
N ARG A 234 -5.42 7.09 3.70
CA ARG A 234 -4.19 7.55 4.34
C ARG A 234 -3.03 7.36 3.38
N ASN A 235 -1.98 8.15 3.55
CA ASN A 235 -0.74 8.02 2.79
C ASN A 235 0.47 7.97 3.72
N ALA A 236 1.54 7.34 3.25
CA ALA A 236 2.82 7.34 3.93
C ALA A 236 3.96 7.16 2.92
N THR A 237 5.12 7.72 3.26
CA THR A 237 6.34 7.63 2.45
C THR A 237 7.51 7.19 3.32
N ALA A 238 8.36 6.31 2.79
CA ALA A 238 9.60 5.90 3.45
C ALA A 238 10.73 5.75 2.44
N LYS A 239 11.90 6.28 2.79
CA LYS A 239 13.15 5.96 2.10
C LYS A 239 13.66 4.61 2.61
N ILE A 240 14.11 3.76 1.69
CA ILE A 240 14.71 2.47 2.04
C ILE A 240 16.21 2.67 2.24
N PRO A 241 16.75 2.44 3.45
CA PRO A 241 18.19 2.49 3.65
C PRO A 241 18.88 1.42 2.80
N SER A 242 19.94 1.79 2.08
CA SER A 242 20.73 0.86 1.26
C SER A 242 21.29 -0.31 2.09
N ALA A 243 21.58 -0.08 3.38
CA ALA A 243 22.03 -1.10 4.32
C ALA A 243 21.00 -2.23 4.57
N LYS A 244 19.71 -1.99 4.31
CA LYS A 244 18.66 -3.01 4.40
C LYS A 244 18.47 -3.79 3.10
N LEU A 245 19.07 -3.32 2.00
CA LEU A 245 19.06 -4.02 0.73
C LEU A 245 20.18 -5.05 0.71
N ARG A 246 19.90 -6.18 0.06
CA ARG A 246 20.91 -7.22 -0.19
C ARG A 246 21.06 -7.46 -1.67
N ARG A 247 22.22 -7.99 -2.07
CA ARG A 247 22.41 -8.48 -3.44
C ARG A 247 21.45 -9.64 -3.72
N GLY A 248 20.83 -9.65 -4.89
CA GLY A 248 19.86 -10.64 -5.32
C GLY A 248 18.42 -10.29 -4.91
N LEU A 249 17.67 -11.31 -4.51
CA LEU A 249 16.24 -11.19 -4.17
C LEU A 249 16.03 -10.42 -2.88
N ASN A 250 15.17 -9.41 -2.92
CA ASN A 250 14.66 -8.64 -1.80
C ASN A 250 13.14 -8.78 -1.72
N VAL A 251 12.61 -8.63 -0.52
CA VAL A 251 11.16 -8.64 -0.25
C VAL A 251 10.74 -7.32 0.37
N LEU A 252 9.72 -6.73 -0.25
CA LEU A 252 8.90 -5.68 0.36
C LEU A 252 7.64 -6.35 0.92
N ALA A 253 7.47 -6.26 2.23
CA ALA A 253 6.28 -6.76 2.92
C ALA A 253 5.48 -5.60 3.51
N LEU A 254 4.15 -5.65 3.40
CA LEU A 254 3.23 -4.68 3.98
C LEU A 254 2.26 -5.38 4.91
N GLU A 255 2.08 -4.83 6.10
CA GLU A 255 1.11 -5.29 7.09
C GLU A 255 0.11 -4.15 7.31
N ILE A 256 -1.12 -4.32 6.84
CA ILE A 256 -2.18 -3.32 6.93
C ILE A 256 -3.23 -3.78 7.93
N HIS A 257 -3.41 -3.00 8.99
CA HIS A 257 -4.35 -3.24 10.09
C HIS A 257 -5.61 -2.43 9.93
N ARG A 258 -6.76 -3.02 10.26
CA ARG A 258 -8.07 -2.35 10.21
C ARG A 258 -8.17 -1.22 11.25
N ALA A 259 -8.68 -0.06 10.82
CA ALA A 259 -9.17 0.96 11.77
C ALA A 259 -10.54 0.57 12.33
N PRO A 260 -10.84 0.85 13.62
CA PRO A 260 -12.16 0.57 14.20
C PRO A 260 -13.28 1.19 13.37
N HIS A 261 -14.42 0.52 13.37
CA HIS A 261 -15.61 1.01 12.67
C HIS A 261 -16.25 2.15 13.45
N HIS A 262 -16.74 3.13 12.70
CA HIS A 262 -17.59 4.17 13.23
C HIS A 262 -19.01 3.61 13.50
N PRO A 263 -19.68 3.97 14.61
CA PRO A 263 -21.03 3.50 14.94
C PRO A 263 -22.07 3.68 13.83
N LYS A 264 -21.91 4.72 13.02
CA LYS A 264 -22.85 5.08 11.93
C LYS A 264 -22.42 4.60 10.54
N ALA A 265 -21.24 3.99 10.40
CA ALA A 265 -20.71 3.54 9.10
C ALA A 265 -20.12 2.13 9.21
N LYS A 266 -21.01 1.13 9.22
CA LYS A 266 -20.67 -0.27 9.54
C LYS A 266 -20.28 -1.13 8.34
N ASN A 267 -20.59 -0.71 7.12
CA ASN A 267 -20.55 -1.58 5.94
C ASN A 267 -19.30 -1.42 5.05
N TYR A 268 -18.33 -0.60 5.47
CA TYR A 268 -17.09 -0.41 4.71
C TYR A 268 -15.95 -1.16 5.36
N SER A 269 -15.13 -1.83 4.56
CA SER A 269 -13.83 -2.29 5.04
C SER A 269 -12.94 -1.09 5.37
N ASN A 270 -12.34 -1.11 6.55
CA ASN A 270 -11.35 -0.13 7.01
C ASN A 270 -9.92 -0.67 6.91
N CYS A 271 -9.69 -1.66 6.04
CA CYS A 271 -8.41 -2.35 5.89
C CYS A 271 -8.13 -2.63 4.40
N GLY A 272 -7.11 -2.00 3.82
CA GLY A 272 -6.76 -2.30 2.43
C GLY A 272 -5.63 -1.44 1.87
N LEU A 273 -4.91 -2.00 0.91
CA LEU A 273 -4.03 -1.24 0.04
C LEU A 273 -4.86 -0.50 -1.02
N VAL A 274 -4.48 0.73 -1.34
CA VAL A 274 -5.16 1.57 -2.34
C VAL A 274 -4.23 1.80 -3.53
N THR A 275 -3.03 2.34 -3.28
CA THR A 275 -1.95 2.43 -4.27
C THR A 275 -0.60 2.16 -3.64
N LEU A 276 0.38 1.78 -4.47
CA LEU A 276 1.76 1.59 -4.02
C LEU A 276 2.73 1.92 -5.14
N GLN A 277 3.80 2.61 -4.81
CA GLN A 277 4.94 2.80 -5.71
C GLN A 277 6.22 2.60 -4.93
N LEU A 278 7.07 1.70 -5.41
CA LEU A 278 8.45 1.61 -5.00
C LEU A 278 9.29 2.17 -6.15
N GLU A 279 9.81 3.37 -5.97
CA GLU A 279 10.61 4.07 -6.97
C GLU A 279 12.11 3.90 -6.68
N CYS A 280 12.91 3.86 -7.73
CA CYS A 280 14.38 3.78 -7.67
C CYS A 280 14.97 4.83 -8.60
N ASN A 281 15.96 5.59 -8.12
CA ASN A 281 16.68 6.56 -8.96
C ASN A 281 18.08 6.10 -9.39
N GLY A 282 18.56 4.94 -8.91
CA GLY A 282 19.83 4.35 -9.32
C GLY A 282 19.70 3.31 -10.43
N LYS A 283 20.60 2.30 -10.42
CA LYS A 283 20.67 1.24 -11.44
C LYS A 283 20.65 -0.15 -10.78
N GLY A 284 20.41 -1.19 -11.56
CA GLY A 284 20.52 -2.58 -11.09
C GLY A 284 19.41 -3.01 -10.13
N VAL A 285 18.27 -2.30 -10.11
CA VAL A 285 17.07 -2.72 -9.37
C VAL A 285 15.96 -3.06 -10.36
N SER A 286 15.35 -4.24 -10.21
CA SER A 286 14.28 -4.67 -11.11
C SER A 286 13.19 -5.41 -10.35
N LYS A 287 11.96 -5.38 -10.83
CA LYS A 287 10.91 -6.28 -10.33
C LYS A 287 11.39 -7.73 -10.43
N ALA A 288 11.05 -8.58 -9.46
CA ALA A 288 11.25 -10.01 -9.59
C ALA A 288 10.21 -10.52 -10.60
N GLY A 289 10.56 -10.37 -11.87
CA GLY A 289 9.75 -10.86 -12.97
C GLY A 289 9.85 -12.37 -13.10
N ARG A 290 8.96 -12.90 -13.93
CA ARG A 290 9.16 -14.22 -14.52
C ARG A 290 10.52 -14.21 -15.24
N PRO A 291 11.37 -15.26 -15.10
CA PRO A 291 12.61 -15.33 -15.86
C PRO A 291 12.34 -15.08 -17.35
N PRO A 292 13.17 -14.28 -18.03
CA PRO A 292 13.05 -14.09 -19.48
C PRO A 292 12.99 -15.45 -20.17
N GLY A 293 11.97 -15.66 -21.03
CA GLY A 293 11.80 -16.90 -21.80
C GLY A 293 10.85 -17.95 -21.22
N LEU A 294 10.28 -17.77 -20.01
CA LEU A 294 9.29 -18.70 -19.48
C LEU A 294 7.88 -18.09 -19.49
N GLN A 295 7.07 -18.40 -20.50
CA GLN A 295 5.67 -17.98 -20.59
C GLN A 295 4.76 -19.21 -20.36
N VAL A 296 4.50 -19.59 -19.10
CA VAL A 296 3.43 -20.58 -18.83
C VAL A 296 2.09 -19.86 -18.96
N CYS A 297 1.40 -20.11 -20.05
CA CYS A 297 -0.03 -19.88 -20.16
C CYS A 297 -0.72 -21.02 -19.42
N ALA A 298 -1.50 -20.71 -18.38
CA ALA A 298 -2.45 -21.68 -17.85
C ALA A 298 -3.55 -21.84 -18.90
N VAL A 299 -3.32 -22.69 -19.89
CA VAL A 299 -4.39 -23.13 -20.78
C VAL A 299 -5.16 -24.16 -19.96
N THR A 300 -6.30 -23.76 -19.39
CA THR A 300 -7.32 -24.73 -19.00
C THR A 300 -7.87 -25.34 -20.28
N HIS A 301 -7.21 -26.38 -20.80
CA HIS A 301 -7.90 -27.37 -21.60
C HIS A 301 -8.89 -28.04 -20.65
N SER A 302 -10.16 -27.67 -20.76
CA SER A 302 -11.25 -28.53 -20.30
C SER A 302 -11.59 -29.40 -21.51
N PRO A 303 -11.10 -30.65 -21.60
CA PRO A 303 -11.57 -31.54 -22.64
C PRO A 303 -13.01 -31.93 -22.27
N GLU A 304 -13.93 -31.61 -23.18
CA GLU A 304 -15.12 -32.39 -23.45
C GLU A 304 -16.06 -32.68 -22.25
N LEU A 305 -16.90 -31.71 -21.89
CA LEU A 305 -18.29 -32.04 -21.55
C LEU A 305 -19.04 -32.28 -22.87
N HIS A 306 -18.90 -33.49 -23.40
CA HIS A 306 -19.78 -33.99 -24.44
C HIS A 306 -21.23 -33.85 -23.95
N ARG A 307 -21.99 -33.00 -24.64
CA ARG A 307 -23.46 -33.02 -24.61
C ARG A 307 -23.89 -34.38 -25.12
N GLY A 308 -24.13 -35.32 -24.21
CA GLY A 308 -24.94 -36.49 -24.48
C GLY A 308 -26.35 -36.03 -24.81
N GLY A 309 -26.62 -35.87 -26.11
CA GLY A 309 -27.97 -35.71 -26.63
C GLY A 309 -28.73 -37.00 -26.39
N VAL A 310 -29.67 -36.97 -25.44
CA VAL A 310 -30.69 -38.02 -25.33
C VAL A 310 -31.71 -37.75 -26.43
N THR A 311 -31.52 -38.41 -27.57
CA THR A 311 -32.60 -38.62 -28.54
C THR A 311 -33.54 -39.67 -27.96
N GLY A 312 -34.67 -39.23 -27.40
CA GLY A 312 -35.80 -40.11 -27.11
C GLY A 312 -36.52 -40.47 -28.41
N ALA A 313 -36.57 -41.76 -28.73
CA ALA A 313 -37.42 -42.33 -29.76
C ALA A 313 -38.21 -43.49 -29.15
N GLY A 314 -39.55 -43.40 -29.25
CA GLY A 314 -40.46 -44.54 -29.41
C GLY A 314 -40.90 -45.31 -28.16
N GLY A 315 -42.21 -45.22 -27.87
CA GLY A 315 -42.94 -46.06 -26.92
C GLY A 315 -44.31 -45.47 -26.61
#